data_AF-A0A6P0IZX9-F1
#
_entry.id   AF-A0A6P0IZX9-F1
#
_cell.length_a   1.000
_cell.length_b   1.000
_cell.length_c   1.000
_cell.angle_alpha   90.00
_cell.angle_beta   90.00
_cell.angle_gamma   90.00
#
_symmetry.space_group_name_H-M   'P 1'
#
loop_
_entity.id
_entity.type
_entity.pdbx_description
1 polymer ?
#
loop_
_entity_poly.entity_id
_entity_poly.type
_entity_poly.pdbx_seq_one_letter_code
_entity_poly.pdbx_strand_id
1 'polypeptide(L)'
;LTQVEAGAVGEIWVKGPSVAQGYWNQPEVTEKTFNAYLADTGLGPWLRTGDLGFIQDGELFVTGRLKDLIIIRGRNHYPQDIELTAEKSHPALRPAYGAAFSVEVEEAEQLVIVQEVSRNYLRKLDVDQVVEAIRSAISQEYQLQVYAVLLLKTNSIPKTSSGKVQRHACRAGFLNNSLTVVGQWSLAQQPTIAPTKPEKELTTNTIGLQQSSKSIQKWIIDWLARETKLPPQSINISKSFADYGLDSVTAVELADDLEEWLGVPLSPTLAYDYPNIESLAQYLAKVSQQSNSNQGDSPRKIEPRVSSAGSEMQQLWEAQFQNLDRFTSIPFYRSPVTVKSIASSGDQEVDQLLAELEMLSEAQIQEILGKPIK
;
A
#
# COMPACT_ATOMS: atom_id res chain seq x y z
N LEU A 1 -25.66 -13.22 -3.39
CA LEU A 1 -24.92 -12.63 -4.51
C LEU A 1 -25.94 -12.16 -5.53
N THR A 2 -25.84 -10.91 -5.98
CA THR A 2 -26.79 -10.29 -6.92
C THR A 2 -26.08 -10.00 -8.24
N GLN A 3 -26.84 -9.71 -9.28
CA GLN A 3 -26.27 -9.27 -10.55
C GLN A 3 -25.55 -7.92 -10.37
N VAL A 4 -24.38 -7.76 -10.99
CA VAL A 4 -23.65 -6.49 -11.03
C VAL A 4 -24.19 -5.60 -12.16
N GLU A 5 -23.93 -4.30 -12.06
CA GLU A 5 -24.29 -3.35 -13.12
C GLU A 5 -23.55 -3.64 -14.44
N ALA A 6 -24.11 -3.20 -15.56
CA ALA A 6 -23.49 -3.39 -16.86
C ALA A 6 -22.11 -2.69 -16.90
N GLY A 7 -21.10 -3.40 -17.42
CA GLY A 7 -19.71 -2.93 -17.45
C GLY A 7 -18.94 -3.06 -16.13
N ALA A 8 -19.59 -3.39 -15.01
CA ALA A 8 -18.90 -3.67 -13.75
C ALA A 8 -18.27 -5.06 -13.77
N VAL A 9 -17.09 -5.20 -13.14
CA VAL A 9 -16.44 -6.49 -12.95
C VAL A 9 -17.21 -7.30 -11.91
N GLY A 10 -17.62 -8.50 -12.28
CA GLY A 10 -18.25 -9.48 -11.40
C GLY A 10 -17.69 -10.88 -11.61
N GLU A 11 -18.15 -11.82 -10.79
CA GLU A 11 -17.86 -13.25 -11.02
C GLU A 11 -18.66 -13.75 -12.23
N ILE A 12 -17.99 -14.42 -13.16
CA ILE A 12 -18.60 -14.99 -14.36
C ILE A 12 -19.33 -16.26 -13.97
N TRP A 13 -20.66 -16.25 -14.17
CA TRP A 13 -21.53 -17.39 -13.90
C TRP A 13 -22.11 -17.90 -15.21
N VAL A 14 -22.12 -19.22 -15.40
CA VAL A 14 -22.53 -19.84 -16.67
C VAL A 14 -23.65 -20.86 -16.47
N LYS A 15 -24.55 -20.95 -17.44
CA LYS A 15 -25.62 -21.96 -17.51
C LYS A 15 -25.75 -22.45 -18.94
N GLY A 16 -25.87 -23.76 -19.12
CA GLY A 16 -26.02 -24.35 -20.44
C GLY A 16 -25.93 -25.88 -20.41
N PRO A 17 -26.21 -26.54 -21.54
CA PRO A 17 -26.23 -28.00 -21.64
C PRO A 17 -24.87 -28.66 -21.38
N SER A 18 -23.78 -27.90 -21.47
CA SER A 18 -22.42 -28.37 -21.24
C SER A 18 -21.98 -28.33 -19.77
N VAL A 19 -22.80 -27.80 -18.86
CA VAL A 19 -22.50 -27.77 -17.43
C VAL A 19 -22.62 -29.18 -16.85
N ALA A 20 -21.56 -29.65 -16.19
CA ALA A 20 -21.53 -30.97 -15.57
C ALA A 20 -22.49 -31.06 -14.36
N GLN A 21 -22.80 -32.28 -13.91
CA GLN A 21 -23.67 -32.50 -12.74
C GLN A 21 -23.01 -32.08 -11.42
N GLY A 22 -21.68 -32.00 -11.37
CA GLY A 22 -20.95 -31.69 -10.16
C GLY A 22 -19.56 -32.31 -10.09
N TYR A 23 -18.96 -32.18 -8.92
CA TYR A 23 -17.70 -32.84 -8.57
C TYR A 23 -17.95 -34.25 -8.05
N TRP A 24 -17.15 -35.22 -8.52
CA TRP A 24 -17.23 -36.61 -8.09
C TRP A 24 -17.03 -36.75 -6.58
N ASN A 25 -17.99 -37.38 -5.91
CA ASN A 25 -17.99 -37.64 -4.46
C ASN A 25 -17.79 -36.38 -3.59
N GLN A 26 -18.22 -35.20 -4.07
CA GLN A 26 -18.11 -33.93 -3.34
C GLN A 26 -19.45 -33.17 -3.40
N PRO A 27 -20.51 -33.66 -2.73
CA PRO A 27 -21.85 -33.09 -2.82
C PRO A 27 -21.91 -31.64 -2.32
N GLU A 28 -21.23 -31.31 -1.21
CA GLU A 28 -21.25 -29.95 -0.65
C GLU A 28 -20.57 -28.92 -1.56
N VAL A 29 -19.42 -29.28 -2.14
CA VAL A 29 -18.70 -28.40 -3.08
C VAL A 29 -19.48 -28.27 -4.38
N THR A 30 -20.12 -29.36 -4.81
CA THR A 30 -21.03 -29.36 -5.97
C THR A 30 -22.16 -28.38 -5.77
N GLU A 31 -22.85 -28.45 -4.63
CA GLU A 31 -23.97 -27.56 -4.33
C GLU A 31 -23.55 -26.09 -4.39
N LYS A 32 -22.44 -25.74 -3.72
CA LYS A 32 -21.92 -24.37 -3.70
C LYS A 32 -21.46 -23.84 -5.05
N THR A 33 -21.06 -24.72 -5.98
CA THR A 33 -20.41 -24.34 -7.25
C THR A 33 -21.36 -24.44 -8.44
N PHE A 34 -22.20 -25.47 -8.50
CA PHE A 34 -23.07 -25.79 -9.64
C PHE A 34 -24.53 -25.38 -9.42
N ASN A 35 -24.95 -25.16 -8.15
CA ASN A 35 -26.32 -24.77 -7.80
C ASN A 35 -26.37 -23.35 -7.23
N ALA A 36 -25.68 -22.41 -7.86
CA ALA A 36 -25.72 -21.01 -7.44
C ALA A 36 -26.99 -20.30 -7.93
N TYR A 37 -27.59 -19.47 -7.06
CA TYR A 37 -28.77 -18.69 -7.35
C TYR A 37 -28.52 -17.21 -7.03
N LEU A 38 -29.11 -16.32 -7.83
CA LEU A 38 -29.13 -14.90 -7.53
C LEU A 38 -30.02 -14.63 -6.31
N ALA A 39 -29.50 -13.85 -5.36
CA ALA A 39 -30.17 -13.64 -4.07
C ALA A 39 -31.41 -12.73 -4.16
N ASP A 40 -31.44 -11.83 -5.12
CA ASP A 40 -32.52 -10.86 -5.36
C ASP A 40 -33.66 -11.43 -6.19
N THR A 41 -33.35 -12.22 -7.21
CA THR A 41 -34.31 -12.74 -8.19
C THR A 41 -34.61 -14.23 -8.03
N GLY A 42 -33.77 -14.97 -7.29
CA GLY A 42 -33.86 -16.43 -7.20
C GLY A 42 -33.52 -17.16 -8.51
N LEU A 43 -32.93 -16.48 -9.50
CA LEU A 43 -32.63 -17.09 -10.79
C LEU A 43 -31.41 -18.03 -10.70
N GLY A 44 -31.54 -19.22 -11.27
CA GLY A 44 -30.51 -20.25 -11.30
C GLY A 44 -30.99 -21.59 -11.90
N PRO A 45 -30.33 -22.72 -11.61
CA PRO A 45 -28.99 -22.79 -11.04
C PRO A 45 -27.92 -22.32 -12.06
N TRP A 46 -26.83 -21.76 -11.54
CA TRP A 46 -25.65 -21.35 -12.31
C TRP A 46 -24.41 -22.07 -11.82
N LEU A 47 -23.49 -22.33 -12.75
CA LEU A 47 -22.11 -22.71 -12.44
C LEU A 47 -21.28 -21.45 -12.17
N ARG A 48 -20.71 -21.37 -10.97
CA ARG A 48 -19.71 -20.36 -10.58
C ARG A 48 -18.35 -20.77 -11.12
N THR A 49 -17.82 -20.04 -12.10
CA THR A 49 -16.49 -20.38 -12.67
C THR A 49 -15.35 -19.97 -11.74
N GLY A 50 -15.60 -18.98 -10.87
CA GLY A 50 -14.57 -18.31 -10.07
C GLY A 50 -13.70 -17.35 -10.88
N ASP A 51 -13.98 -17.17 -12.17
CA ASP A 51 -13.32 -16.19 -13.03
C ASP A 51 -14.05 -14.84 -12.90
N LEU A 52 -13.28 -13.76 -13.00
CA LEU A 52 -13.78 -12.38 -12.94
C LEU A 52 -13.84 -11.82 -14.35
N GLY A 53 -14.86 -11.00 -14.61
CA GLY A 53 -15.00 -10.33 -15.90
C GLY A 53 -16.19 -9.41 -15.97
N PHE A 54 -16.36 -8.81 -17.14
CA PHE A 54 -17.47 -7.92 -17.45
C PHE A 54 -17.87 -8.07 -18.92
N ILE A 55 -19.08 -7.61 -19.25
CA ILE A 55 -19.56 -7.58 -20.64
C ILE A 55 -19.47 -6.15 -21.15
N GLN A 56 -18.88 -5.99 -22.34
CA GLN A 56 -18.83 -4.74 -23.08
C GLN A 56 -19.11 -5.04 -24.55
N ASP A 57 -19.99 -4.25 -25.16
CA ASP A 57 -20.35 -4.36 -26.59
C ASP A 57 -20.80 -5.77 -27.03
N GLY A 58 -21.40 -6.53 -26.11
CA GLY A 58 -21.88 -7.89 -26.33
C GLY A 58 -20.81 -8.98 -26.19
N GLU A 59 -19.57 -8.61 -25.87
CA GLU A 59 -18.44 -9.52 -25.68
C GLU A 59 -18.08 -9.64 -24.19
N LEU A 60 -17.61 -10.83 -23.78
CA LEU A 60 -17.17 -11.11 -22.41
C LEU A 60 -15.65 -10.91 -22.29
N PHE A 61 -15.24 -10.01 -21.40
CA PHE A 61 -13.84 -9.76 -21.07
C PHE A 61 -13.49 -10.41 -19.73
N VAL A 62 -12.51 -11.32 -19.72
CA VAL A 62 -12.02 -11.98 -18.50
C VAL A 62 -10.89 -11.16 -17.90
N THR A 63 -11.05 -10.71 -16.66
CA THR A 63 -10.12 -9.81 -15.96
C THR A 63 -9.26 -10.51 -14.92
N GLY A 64 -9.58 -11.75 -14.53
CA GLY A 64 -8.76 -12.51 -13.59
C GLY A 64 -9.53 -13.63 -12.92
N ARG A 65 -9.04 -14.07 -11.76
CA ARG A 65 -9.66 -15.14 -10.97
C ARG A 65 -9.85 -14.69 -9.54
N LEU A 66 -11.05 -14.94 -8.99
CA LEU A 66 -11.45 -14.49 -7.67
C LEU A 66 -10.47 -14.94 -6.57
N LYS A 67 -10.00 -16.19 -6.64
CA LYS A 67 -9.08 -16.78 -5.66
C LYS A 67 -7.63 -16.31 -5.79
N ASP A 68 -7.29 -15.70 -6.92
CA ASP A 68 -5.92 -15.24 -7.20
C ASP A 68 -5.77 -13.74 -6.91
N LEU A 69 -6.86 -13.01 -6.65
CA LEU A 69 -6.82 -11.56 -6.44
C LEU A 69 -5.93 -11.21 -5.24
N ILE A 70 -4.95 -10.33 -5.46
CA ILE A 70 -4.08 -9.81 -4.40
C ILE A 70 -4.75 -8.56 -3.84
N ILE A 71 -4.93 -8.51 -2.52
CA ILE A 71 -5.52 -7.36 -1.83
C ILE A 71 -4.46 -6.80 -0.89
N ILE A 72 -3.94 -5.62 -1.20
CA ILE A 72 -2.92 -4.93 -0.41
C ILE A 72 -3.41 -3.50 -0.18
N ARG A 73 -3.39 -3.05 1.08
CA ARG A 73 -3.86 -1.71 1.49
C ARG A 73 -5.28 -1.37 0.95
N GLY A 74 -6.18 -2.36 0.97
CA GLY A 74 -7.57 -2.20 0.53
C GLY A 74 -7.77 -2.06 -0.99
N ARG A 75 -6.72 -2.25 -1.81
CA ARG A 75 -6.79 -2.20 -3.27
C ARG A 75 -6.65 -3.60 -3.87
N ASN A 76 -7.46 -3.85 -4.90
CA ASN A 76 -7.46 -5.08 -5.66
C ASN A 76 -6.40 -5.02 -6.76
N HIS A 77 -5.50 -6.00 -6.79
CA HIS A 77 -4.46 -6.14 -7.80
C HIS A 77 -4.53 -7.51 -8.45
N TYR A 78 -4.58 -7.54 -9.78
CA TYR A 78 -4.61 -8.77 -10.54
C TYR A 78 -3.17 -9.29 -10.73
N PRO A 79 -2.84 -10.52 -10.29
CA PRO A 79 -1.46 -11.01 -10.35
C PRO A 79 -0.88 -11.03 -11.76
N GLN A 80 -1.70 -11.35 -12.75
CA GLN A 80 -1.31 -11.43 -14.16
C GLN A 80 -0.79 -10.10 -14.72
N ASP A 81 -1.33 -8.98 -14.25
CA ASP A 81 -0.87 -7.65 -14.68
C ASP A 81 0.50 -7.37 -14.05
N ILE A 82 0.64 -7.62 -12.74
CA ILE A 82 1.92 -7.51 -12.03
C ILE A 82 2.99 -8.41 -12.65
N GLU A 83 2.64 -9.65 -13.00
CA GLU A 83 3.52 -10.62 -13.66
C GLU A 83 3.97 -10.11 -15.03
N LEU A 84 3.06 -9.52 -15.80
CA LEU A 84 3.35 -8.94 -17.11
C LEU A 84 4.31 -7.74 -17.00
N THR A 85 4.14 -6.89 -15.99
CA THR A 85 5.05 -5.77 -15.71
C THR A 85 6.41 -6.29 -15.25
N ALA A 86 6.43 -7.28 -14.35
CA ALA A 86 7.65 -7.90 -13.87
C ALA A 86 8.46 -8.51 -15.02
N GLU A 87 7.86 -9.31 -15.91
CA GLU A 87 8.59 -9.96 -17.01
C GLU A 87 9.12 -8.98 -18.06
N LYS A 88 8.45 -7.84 -18.25
CA LYS A 88 8.89 -6.78 -19.19
C LYS A 88 9.97 -5.88 -18.60
N SER A 89 10.15 -5.87 -17.29
CA SER A 89 11.09 -4.97 -16.61
C SER A 89 12.56 -5.19 -17.00
N HIS A 90 12.94 -6.40 -17.43
CA HIS A 90 14.33 -6.70 -17.73
C HIS A 90 14.50 -7.85 -18.75
N PRO A 91 15.41 -7.74 -19.74
CA PRO A 91 15.58 -8.75 -20.81
C PRO A 91 16.11 -10.12 -20.33
N ALA A 92 16.63 -10.19 -19.10
CA ALA A 92 17.03 -11.45 -18.48
C ALA A 92 15.83 -12.32 -18.06
N LEU A 93 14.65 -11.73 -17.92
CA LEU A 93 13.46 -12.42 -17.44
C LEU A 93 12.76 -13.13 -18.59
N ARG A 94 12.16 -14.28 -18.29
CA ARG A 94 11.49 -15.10 -19.28
C ARG A 94 9.99 -14.74 -19.36
N PRO A 95 9.45 -14.37 -20.53
CA PRO A 95 8.03 -14.05 -20.68
C PRO A 95 7.12 -15.25 -20.45
N ALA A 96 6.00 -15.06 -19.75
CA ALA A 96 5.00 -16.03 -19.32
C ALA A 96 5.48 -17.09 -18.29
N TYR A 97 6.60 -16.83 -17.61
CA TYR A 97 7.16 -17.71 -16.57
C TYR A 97 7.37 -16.95 -15.25
N GLY A 98 6.35 -16.18 -14.86
CA GLY A 98 6.28 -15.43 -13.62
C GLY A 98 5.09 -15.84 -12.76
N ALA A 99 5.18 -15.56 -11.46
CA ALA A 99 4.07 -15.65 -10.52
C ALA A 99 4.17 -14.50 -9.51
N ALA A 100 3.11 -13.71 -9.38
CA ALA A 100 2.90 -12.76 -8.30
C ALA A 100 1.89 -13.35 -7.32
N PHE A 101 2.14 -13.24 -6.02
CA PHE A 101 1.21 -13.68 -4.98
C PHE A 101 1.50 -12.91 -3.69
N SER A 102 0.52 -12.90 -2.78
CA SER A 102 0.70 -12.31 -1.48
C SER A 102 1.05 -13.35 -0.42
N VAL A 103 1.79 -12.90 0.59
CA VAL A 103 2.10 -13.67 1.81
C VAL A 103 1.85 -12.78 3.01
N GLU A 104 1.39 -13.38 4.10
CA GLU A 104 1.17 -12.67 5.34
C GLU A 104 2.49 -12.58 6.12
N VAL A 105 2.93 -11.36 6.41
CA VAL A 105 4.14 -11.05 7.17
C VAL A 105 3.79 -9.94 8.14
N GLU A 106 4.03 -10.15 9.44
CA GLU A 106 3.68 -9.18 10.49
C GLU A 106 2.21 -8.72 10.40
N GLU A 107 1.29 -9.68 10.18
CA GLU A 107 -0.17 -9.44 10.05
C GLU A 107 -0.58 -8.57 8.84
N ALA A 108 0.34 -8.33 7.89
CA ALA A 108 0.08 -7.60 6.66
C ALA A 108 0.32 -8.48 5.41
N GLU A 109 -0.57 -8.36 4.42
CA GLU A 109 -0.38 -8.97 3.10
C GLU A 109 0.73 -8.24 2.33
N GLN A 110 1.75 -8.99 1.93
CA GLN A 110 2.96 -8.49 1.29
C GLN A 110 3.16 -9.16 -0.08
N LEU A 111 3.54 -8.37 -1.09
CA LEU A 111 3.70 -8.85 -2.46
C LEU A 111 5.03 -9.61 -2.64
N VAL A 112 4.95 -10.84 -3.16
CA VAL A 112 6.11 -11.64 -3.58
C VAL A 112 6.05 -11.89 -5.08
N ILE A 113 7.19 -11.74 -5.73
CA ILE A 113 7.39 -12.01 -7.15
C ILE A 113 8.34 -13.19 -7.32
N VAL A 114 7.95 -14.13 -8.16
CA VAL A 114 8.79 -15.23 -8.59
C VAL A 114 8.88 -15.18 -10.10
N GLN A 115 10.09 -15.17 -10.68
CA GLN A 115 10.28 -15.04 -12.13
C GLN A 115 11.41 -15.96 -12.61
N GLU A 116 11.17 -16.72 -13.69
CA GLU A 116 12.26 -17.46 -14.33
C GLU A 116 13.23 -16.54 -15.08
N VAL A 117 14.51 -16.88 -14.98
CA VAL A 117 15.57 -16.25 -15.77
C VAL A 117 15.78 -17.02 -17.07
N SER A 118 15.91 -16.28 -18.16
CA SER A 118 16.26 -16.79 -19.48
C SER A 118 17.62 -17.47 -19.48
N ARG A 119 17.73 -18.62 -20.15
CA ARG A 119 18.94 -19.48 -20.14
C ARG A 119 20.23 -18.74 -20.50
N ASN A 120 20.15 -17.79 -21.43
CA ASN A 120 21.30 -17.02 -21.92
C ASN A 120 21.85 -16.00 -20.90
N TYR A 121 21.08 -15.69 -19.86
CA TYR A 121 21.45 -14.74 -18.81
C TYR A 121 21.95 -15.43 -17.54
N LEU A 122 21.66 -16.72 -17.33
CA LEU A 122 22.01 -17.44 -16.09
C LEU A 122 23.48 -17.32 -15.66
N ARG A 123 24.44 -17.29 -16.60
CA ARG A 123 25.88 -17.21 -16.29
C ARG A 123 26.39 -15.79 -16.01
N LYS A 124 25.62 -14.78 -16.41
CA LYS A 124 25.97 -13.36 -16.33
C LYS A 124 24.89 -12.56 -15.61
N LEU A 125 24.13 -13.24 -14.75
CA LEU A 125 22.97 -12.68 -14.07
C LEU A 125 23.48 -11.69 -13.02
N ASP A 126 23.16 -10.43 -13.21
CA ASP A 126 23.25 -9.41 -12.16
C ASP A 126 21.92 -9.42 -11.40
N VAL A 127 21.92 -10.04 -10.22
CA VAL A 127 20.71 -10.24 -9.42
C VAL A 127 20.16 -8.90 -8.95
N ASP A 128 21.02 -8.00 -8.48
CA ASP A 128 20.61 -6.71 -7.93
C ASP A 128 20.00 -5.81 -9.01
N GLN A 129 20.61 -5.77 -10.21
CA GLN A 129 20.06 -5.03 -11.34
C GLN A 129 18.66 -5.53 -11.74
N VAL A 130 18.49 -6.86 -11.82
CA VAL A 130 17.22 -7.47 -12.23
C VAL A 130 16.13 -7.26 -11.19
N VAL A 131 16.48 -7.48 -9.91
CA VAL A 131 15.56 -7.25 -8.79
C VAL A 131 15.11 -5.80 -8.75
N GLU A 132 16.05 -4.86 -8.90
CA GLU A 132 15.73 -3.44 -8.86
C GLU A 132 14.83 -3.03 -10.04
N ALA A 133 15.07 -3.57 -11.24
CA ALA A 133 14.20 -3.35 -12.39
C ALA A 133 12.76 -3.83 -12.13
N ILE A 134 12.58 -5.03 -11.55
CA ILE A 134 11.26 -5.57 -11.17
C ILE A 134 10.58 -4.66 -10.15
N ARG A 135 11.30 -4.30 -9.08
CA ARG A 135 10.76 -3.49 -7.98
C ARG A 135 10.33 -2.11 -8.45
N SER A 136 11.16 -1.44 -9.26
CA SER A 136 10.87 -0.11 -9.78
C SER A 136 9.69 -0.13 -10.74
N ALA A 137 9.62 -1.10 -11.66
CA ALA A 137 8.50 -1.20 -12.59
C ALA A 137 7.16 -1.42 -11.86
N ILE A 138 7.14 -2.32 -10.87
CA ILE A 138 5.93 -2.61 -10.09
C ILE A 138 5.51 -1.40 -9.23
N SER A 139 6.47 -0.72 -8.59
CA SER A 139 6.15 0.47 -7.80
C SER A 139 5.58 1.59 -8.67
N GLN A 140 6.20 1.87 -9.82
CA GLN A 140 5.74 2.93 -10.72
C GLN A 140 4.32 2.69 -11.23
N GLU A 141 4.00 1.46 -11.64
CA GLU A 141 2.70 1.14 -12.24
C GLU A 141 1.59 0.94 -11.20
N TYR A 142 1.88 0.24 -10.10
CA TYR A 142 0.85 -0.19 -9.14
C TYR A 142 0.92 0.52 -7.78
N GLN A 143 1.94 1.36 -7.55
CA GLN A 143 2.25 1.93 -6.23
C GLN A 143 2.39 0.84 -5.16
N LEU A 144 2.94 -0.32 -5.54
CA LEU A 144 3.14 -1.47 -4.66
C LEU A 144 4.61 -1.66 -4.32
N GLN A 145 4.87 -1.89 -3.04
CA GLN A 145 6.18 -2.34 -2.57
C GLN A 145 6.27 -3.87 -2.68
N VAL A 146 7.30 -4.33 -3.38
CA VAL A 146 7.62 -5.77 -3.43
C VAL A 146 8.39 -6.15 -2.17
N TYR A 147 7.91 -7.18 -1.47
CA TYR A 147 8.53 -7.72 -0.26
C TYR A 147 9.68 -8.68 -0.57
N ALA A 148 9.50 -9.55 -1.57
CA ALA A 148 10.53 -10.47 -2.01
C ALA A 148 10.48 -10.73 -3.52
N VAL A 149 11.65 -10.93 -4.11
CA VAL A 149 11.83 -11.34 -5.50
C VAL A 149 12.68 -12.60 -5.53
N LEU A 150 12.16 -13.67 -6.16
CA LEU A 150 12.88 -14.90 -6.41
C LEU A 150 13.10 -15.08 -7.90
N LEU A 151 14.37 -15.10 -8.31
CA LEU A 151 14.79 -15.42 -9.65
C LEU A 151 15.03 -16.93 -9.74
N LEU A 152 14.24 -17.61 -10.56
CA LEU A 152 14.31 -19.07 -10.70
C LEU A 152 15.18 -19.48 -11.87
N LYS A 153 15.74 -20.69 -11.77
CA LYS A 153 16.40 -21.36 -12.88
C LYS A 153 15.40 -21.55 -14.03
N THR A 154 15.89 -21.56 -15.27
CA THR A 154 15.04 -21.86 -16.43
C THR A 154 14.39 -23.24 -16.32
N ASN A 155 13.08 -23.33 -16.64
CA ASN A 155 12.27 -24.55 -16.58
C ASN A 155 12.09 -25.16 -15.18
N SER A 156 12.14 -24.36 -14.11
CA SER A 156 11.89 -24.83 -12.74
C SER A 156 10.65 -24.23 -12.09
N ILE A 157 9.95 -23.27 -12.72
CA ILE A 157 8.70 -22.76 -12.17
C ILE A 157 7.62 -23.88 -12.18
N PRO A 158 6.90 -24.09 -11.07
CA PRO A 158 5.79 -25.04 -11.01
C PRO A 158 4.72 -24.76 -12.08
N LYS A 159 4.34 -25.78 -12.84
CA LYS A 159 3.32 -25.69 -13.90
C LYS A 159 2.37 -26.87 -13.89
N THR A 160 1.16 -26.65 -14.37
CA THR A 160 0.19 -27.71 -14.65
C THR A 160 0.66 -28.56 -15.84
N SER A 161 0.03 -29.72 -16.04
CA SER A 161 0.22 -30.53 -17.26
C SER A 161 -0.13 -29.78 -18.55
N SER A 162 -1.02 -28.78 -18.47
CA SER A 162 -1.35 -27.86 -19.57
C SER A 162 -0.37 -26.70 -19.75
N GLY A 163 0.70 -26.63 -18.94
CA GLY A 163 1.74 -25.63 -19.04
C GLY A 163 1.41 -24.28 -18.39
N LYS A 164 0.31 -24.17 -17.63
CA LYS A 164 -0.04 -22.95 -16.89
C LYS A 164 0.79 -22.86 -15.61
N VAL A 165 1.28 -21.67 -15.26
CA VAL A 165 1.99 -21.43 -14.00
C VAL A 165 1.07 -21.74 -12.83
N GLN A 166 1.59 -22.50 -11.85
CA GLN A 166 0.88 -22.83 -10.62
C GLN A 166 1.27 -21.83 -9.52
N ARG A 167 0.57 -20.70 -9.46
CA ARG A 167 0.81 -19.63 -8.48
C ARG A 167 0.79 -20.12 -7.03
N HIS A 168 -0.20 -20.94 -6.66
CA HIS A 168 -0.25 -21.54 -5.32
C HIS A 168 0.95 -22.45 -5.01
N ALA A 169 1.47 -23.19 -6.00
CA ALA A 169 2.67 -24.00 -5.82
C ALA A 169 3.93 -23.14 -5.71
N CYS A 170 3.99 -22.00 -6.41
CA CYS A 170 5.05 -21.01 -6.23
C CYS A 170 5.01 -20.40 -4.82
N ARG A 171 3.82 -20.02 -4.33
CA ARG A 171 3.63 -19.53 -2.95
C ARG A 171 4.05 -20.55 -1.90
N ALA A 172 3.58 -21.78 -2.02
CA ALA A 172 3.99 -22.87 -1.14
C ALA A 172 5.50 -23.10 -1.20
N GLY A 173 6.06 -23.08 -2.41
CA GLY A 173 7.49 -23.21 -2.68
C GLY A 173 8.36 -22.11 -2.07
N PHE A 174 7.85 -20.88 -2.05
CA PHE A 174 8.48 -19.75 -1.37
C PHE A 174 8.47 -19.95 0.15
N LEU A 175 7.29 -20.24 0.73
CA LEU A 175 7.13 -20.41 2.19
C LEU A 175 7.97 -21.56 2.76
N ASN A 176 8.16 -22.63 1.99
CA ASN A 176 8.93 -23.80 2.42
C ASN A 176 10.36 -23.85 1.85
N ASN A 177 10.80 -22.80 1.14
CA ASN A 177 12.12 -22.72 0.50
C ASN A 177 12.46 -23.90 -0.45
N SER A 178 11.49 -24.42 -1.21
CA SER A 178 11.69 -25.56 -2.14
C SER A 178 11.88 -25.17 -3.61
N LEU A 179 11.79 -23.88 -3.95
CA LEU A 179 11.99 -23.41 -5.32
C LEU A 179 13.47 -23.48 -5.74
N THR A 180 13.72 -23.72 -7.03
CA THR A 180 15.09 -23.72 -7.60
C THR A 180 15.54 -22.29 -7.91
N VAL A 181 16.03 -21.61 -6.88
CA VAL A 181 16.46 -20.21 -6.93
C VAL A 181 17.88 -20.07 -7.50
N VAL A 182 18.08 -19.09 -8.37
CA VAL A 182 19.39 -18.66 -8.90
C VAL A 182 19.79 -17.26 -8.41
N GLY A 183 18.84 -16.50 -7.88
CA GLY A 183 19.06 -15.23 -7.19
C GLY A 183 17.80 -14.87 -6.40
N GLN A 184 17.95 -14.24 -5.24
CA GLN A 184 16.82 -13.79 -4.44
C GLN A 184 17.14 -12.48 -3.75
N TRP A 185 16.08 -11.76 -3.43
CA TRP A 185 16.11 -10.59 -2.58
C TRP A 185 14.85 -10.56 -1.73
N SER A 186 14.96 -10.14 -0.49
CA SER A 186 13.80 -9.84 0.36
C SER A 186 14.11 -8.71 1.32
N LEU A 187 13.06 -8.00 1.76
CA LEU A 187 13.17 -6.97 2.78
C LEU A 187 13.73 -7.53 4.10
N ALA A 188 13.41 -8.78 4.44
CA ALA A 188 13.86 -9.43 5.67
C ALA A 188 15.32 -9.91 5.66
N GLN A 189 15.94 -10.10 4.50
CA GLN A 189 17.31 -10.63 4.36
C GLN A 189 18.37 -9.55 4.15
N GLN A 190 18.03 -8.26 4.25
CA GLN A 190 19.08 -7.23 4.27
C GLN A 190 19.94 -7.43 5.53
N PRO A 191 21.27 -7.60 5.40
CA PRO A 191 22.14 -7.82 6.54
C PRO A 191 21.94 -6.69 7.53
N THR A 192 21.42 -7.04 8.71
CA THR A 192 21.45 -6.20 9.89
C THR A 192 22.93 -6.06 10.26
N ILE A 193 23.60 -5.09 9.67
CA ILE A 193 24.85 -4.61 10.25
C ILE A 193 24.41 -4.02 11.58
N ALA A 194 24.68 -4.76 12.65
CA ALA A 194 24.40 -4.35 14.01
C ALA A 194 24.83 -2.89 14.19
N PRO A 195 24.03 -2.05 14.86
CA PRO A 195 24.40 -0.66 15.09
C PRO A 195 25.73 -0.66 15.83
N THR A 196 26.81 -0.31 15.13
CA THR A 196 28.06 0.09 15.77
C THR A 196 27.72 1.31 16.58
N LYS A 197 27.64 1.08 17.89
CA LYS A 197 27.58 2.06 18.97
C LYS A 197 28.27 3.36 18.52
N PRO A 198 27.57 4.50 18.43
CA PRO A 198 28.24 5.75 18.15
C PRO A 198 29.13 6.05 19.36
N GLU A 199 30.43 5.86 19.16
CA GLU A 199 31.46 6.27 20.08
C GLU A 199 31.43 7.79 20.17
N LYS A 200 31.40 8.28 21.41
CA LYS A 200 31.30 9.70 21.75
C LYS A 200 32.47 10.47 21.13
N GLU A 201 32.19 11.25 20.10
CA GLU A 201 32.94 12.48 19.85
C GLU A 201 32.07 13.66 20.28
N LEU A 202 32.29 14.07 21.53
CA LEU A 202 32.01 15.44 21.94
C LEU A 202 32.94 16.35 21.14
N THR A 203 32.42 17.00 20.11
CA THR A 203 32.87 18.35 19.79
C THR A 203 31.67 19.28 19.78
N THR A 204 31.56 20.00 20.89
CA THR A 204 30.88 21.27 21.02
C THR A 204 31.05 22.14 19.78
N ASN A 205 29.95 22.58 19.18
CA ASN A 205 29.73 23.98 18.82
C ASN A 205 28.27 24.20 18.38
N THR A 206 27.45 24.56 19.35
CA THR A 206 26.25 25.37 19.13
C THR A 206 26.70 26.73 18.61
N ILE A 207 26.15 27.18 17.46
CA ILE A 207 25.72 28.56 17.10
C ILE A 207 25.40 28.58 15.59
N GLY A 208 24.12 28.78 15.24
CA GLY A 208 23.63 29.10 13.89
C GLY A 208 23.10 27.92 13.08
N LEU A 209 21.87 27.47 13.31
CA LEU A 209 21.21 26.41 12.52
C LEU A 209 20.85 26.94 11.12
N GLN A 210 21.84 27.00 10.22
CA GLN A 210 21.57 26.82 8.80
C GLN A 210 21.56 25.32 8.53
N GLN A 211 20.38 24.74 8.35
CA GLN A 211 20.26 23.34 7.97
C GLN A 211 20.80 23.19 6.56
N SER A 212 22.03 22.68 6.45
CA SER A 212 22.63 22.37 5.16
C SER A 212 21.80 21.29 4.46
N SER A 213 21.77 21.30 3.12
CA SER A 213 21.08 20.26 2.34
C SER A 213 21.50 18.84 2.79
N LYS A 214 22.76 18.65 3.20
CA LYS A 214 23.25 17.38 3.77
C LYS A 214 22.61 16.99 5.10
N SER A 215 22.36 17.95 5.98
CA SER A 215 21.66 17.72 7.27
C SER A 215 20.21 17.29 7.03
N ILE A 216 19.54 17.93 6.07
CA ILE A 216 18.16 17.61 5.68
C ILE A 216 18.11 16.25 4.98
N GLN A 217 19.04 15.95 4.08
CA GLN A 217 19.17 14.62 3.46
C GLN A 217 19.33 13.54 4.52
N LYS A 218 20.22 13.75 5.50
CA LYS A 218 20.43 12.81 6.60
C LYS A 218 19.14 12.60 7.40
N TRP A 219 18.43 13.67 7.73
CA TRP A 219 17.17 13.58 8.46
C TRP A 219 16.12 12.78 7.67
N ILE A 220 15.96 13.06 6.37
CA ILE A 220 14.98 12.35 5.51
C ILE A 220 15.37 10.86 5.38
N ILE A 221 16.66 10.54 5.29
CA ILE A 221 17.15 9.15 5.28
C ILE A 221 16.79 8.46 6.61
N ASP A 222 17.06 9.11 7.74
CA ASP A 222 16.78 8.55 9.07
C ASP A 222 15.25 8.39 9.27
N TRP A 223 14.44 9.32 8.74
CA TRP A 223 12.98 9.26 8.71
C TRP A 223 12.44 8.12 7.82
N LEU A 224 12.98 7.98 6.61
CA LEU A 224 12.58 6.88 5.72
C LEU A 224 12.99 5.53 6.31
N ALA A 225 14.14 5.44 6.95
CA ALA A 225 14.61 4.22 7.57
C ALA A 225 13.67 3.73 8.69
N ARG A 226 13.18 4.65 9.54
CA ARG A 226 12.19 4.31 10.58
C ARG A 226 10.85 3.88 9.99
N GLU A 227 10.38 4.55 8.95
CA GLU A 227 9.04 4.31 8.38
C GLU A 227 9.01 3.05 7.49
N THR A 228 10.02 2.87 6.66
CA THR A 228 10.09 1.76 5.67
C THR A 228 10.79 0.52 6.22
N LYS A 229 11.31 0.58 7.45
CA LYS A 229 12.18 -0.42 8.08
C LYS A 229 13.43 -0.77 7.24
N LEU A 230 13.82 0.10 6.31
CA LEU A 230 15.03 -0.05 5.51
C LEU A 230 16.25 0.50 6.25
N PRO A 231 17.44 -0.10 6.13
CA PRO A 231 18.65 0.46 6.70
C PRO A 231 19.01 1.79 6.01
N PRO A 232 19.47 2.83 6.75
CA PRO A 232 19.83 4.14 6.20
C PRO A 232 20.77 4.10 4.98
N GLN A 233 21.65 3.09 4.91
CA GLN A 233 22.64 2.95 3.85
C GLN A 233 22.07 2.36 2.54
N SER A 234 20.91 1.69 2.57
CA SER A 234 20.26 1.17 1.35
C SER A 234 19.34 2.20 0.70
N ILE A 235 19.13 3.34 1.37
CA ILE A 235 18.32 4.45 0.88
C ILE A 235 19.18 5.34 -0.04
N ASN A 236 18.95 5.17 -1.33
CA ASN A 236 19.48 6.02 -2.39
C ASN A 236 18.72 7.36 -2.47
N ILE A 237 19.47 8.46 -2.39
CA ILE A 237 18.95 9.83 -2.37
C ILE A 237 18.29 10.29 -3.67
N SER A 238 18.65 9.70 -4.81
CA SER A 238 18.12 10.05 -6.13
C SER A 238 16.91 9.20 -6.52
N LYS A 239 16.63 8.14 -5.75
CA LYS A 239 15.49 7.24 -5.95
C LYS A 239 14.19 7.89 -5.49
N SER A 240 13.07 7.59 -6.15
CA SER A 240 11.81 8.21 -5.80
C SER A 240 11.26 7.73 -4.46
N PHE A 241 10.59 8.62 -3.71
CA PHE A 241 9.86 8.25 -2.50
C PHE A 241 8.85 7.12 -2.72
N ALA A 242 8.18 7.10 -3.88
CA ALA A 242 7.24 6.04 -4.25
C ALA A 242 7.91 4.65 -4.35
N ASP A 243 9.18 4.59 -4.77
CA ASP A 243 9.93 3.33 -4.83
C ASP A 243 10.26 2.76 -3.44
N TYR A 244 10.15 3.59 -2.40
CA TYR A 244 10.26 3.19 -0.99
C TYR A 244 8.90 2.90 -0.34
N GLY A 245 7.82 2.97 -1.10
CA GLY A 245 6.48 2.65 -0.61
C GLY A 245 5.73 3.80 0.07
N LEU A 246 6.24 5.04 -0.07
CA LEU A 246 5.53 6.24 0.39
C LEU A 246 4.28 6.47 -0.47
N ASP A 247 3.14 6.54 0.19
CA ASP A 247 1.83 6.87 -0.35
C ASP A 247 1.36 8.25 0.10
N SER A 248 0.11 8.61 -0.17
CA SER A 248 -0.45 9.93 0.15
C SER A 248 -0.55 10.20 1.65
N VAL A 249 -0.67 9.18 2.51
CA VAL A 249 -0.74 9.38 3.97
C VAL A 249 0.65 9.59 4.52
N THR A 250 1.58 8.70 4.18
CA THR A 250 2.98 8.78 4.62
C THR A 250 3.71 10.00 4.05
N ALA A 251 3.32 10.49 2.88
CA ALA A 251 3.82 11.77 2.33
C ALA A 251 3.41 12.99 3.17
N VAL A 252 2.20 12.99 3.73
CA VAL A 252 1.71 14.05 4.63
C VAL A 252 2.43 13.96 5.97
N GLU A 253 2.60 12.75 6.52
CA GLU A 253 3.36 12.52 7.75
C GLU A 253 4.82 13.00 7.62
N LEU A 254 5.47 12.74 6.47
CA LEU A 254 6.81 13.27 6.17
C LEU A 254 6.84 14.81 6.18
N ALA A 255 5.82 15.45 5.58
CA ALA A 255 5.74 16.91 5.52
C ALA A 255 5.53 17.53 6.91
N ASP A 256 4.65 16.95 7.73
CA ASP A 256 4.37 17.37 9.11
C ASP A 256 5.64 17.29 9.98
N ASP A 257 6.33 16.14 9.97
CA ASP A 257 7.54 15.94 10.77
C ASP A 257 8.70 16.86 10.32
N LEU A 258 8.79 17.14 9.01
CA LEU A 258 9.77 18.09 8.47
C LEU A 258 9.44 19.53 8.84
N GLU A 259 8.16 19.91 8.87
CA GLU A 259 7.69 21.23 9.28
C GLU A 259 8.04 21.47 10.76
N GLU A 260 7.76 20.50 11.62
CA GLU A 260 8.11 20.57 13.04
C GLU A 260 9.63 20.67 13.25
N TRP A 261 10.41 19.86 12.52
CA TRP A 261 11.87 19.85 12.68
C TRP A 261 12.55 21.12 12.13
N LEU A 262 12.07 21.65 11.00
CA LEU A 262 12.66 22.84 10.36
C LEU A 262 12.09 24.15 10.91
N GLY A 263 10.92 24.12 11.57
CA GLY A 263 10.22 25.31 12.04
C GLY A 263 9.74 26.23 10.92
N VAL A 264 9.49 25.69 9.73
CA VAL A 264 8.98 26.42 8.56
C VAL A 264 7.72 25.75 8.03
N PRO A 265 6.70 26.51 7.61
CA PRO A 265 5.47 25.92 7.07
C PRO A 265 5.76 25.22 5.74
N LEU A 266 5.28 23.99 5.59
CA LEU A 266 5.53 23.11 4.46
C LEU A 266 4.21 22.66 3.82
N SER A 267 4.23 22.50 2.49
CA SER A 267 3.06 21.97 1.77
C SER A 267 2.97 20.46 1.96
N PRO A 268 1.77 19.89 2.22
CA PRO A 268 1.57 18.44 2.24
C PRO A 268 1.89 17.75 0.90
N THR A 269 1.99 18.51 -0.20
CA THR A 269 2.30 18.00 -1.55
C THR A 269 3.80 17.85 -1.82
N LEU A 270 4.68 18.20 -0.87
CA LEU A 270 6.13 18.30 -1.10
C LEU A 270 6.78 17.02 -1.64
N ALA A 271 6.36 15.86 -1.16
CA ALA A 271 6.89 14.58 -1.63
C ALA A 271 6.52 14.27 -3.09
N TYR A 272 5.51 14.95 -3.66
CA TYR A 272 5.14 14.85 -5.06
C TYR A 272 5.86 15.88 -5.92
N ASP A 273 5.94 17.12 -5.43
CA ASP A 273 6.62 18.22 -6.12
C ASP A 273 8.15 17.98 -6.21
N TYR A 274 8.70 17.29 -5.20
CA TYR A 274 10.11 16.92 -5.11
C TYR A 274 10.23 15.42 -4.83
N PRO A 275 10.20 14.57 -5.87
CA PRO A 275 9.90 13.15 -5.71
C PRO A 275 11.04 12.29 -5.15
N ASN A 276 12.16 12.88 -4.72
CA ASN A 276 13.29 12.16 -4.10
C ASN A 276 14.00 13.00 -3.04
N ILE A 277 14.85 12.35 -2.23
CA ILE A 277 15.55 12.96 -1.10
C ILE A 277 16.45 14.12 -1.54
N GLU A 278 17.15 13.94 -2.66
CA GLU A 278 18.07 14.95 -3.19
C GLU A 278 17.33 16.25 -3.55
N SER A 279 16.26 16.16 -4.34
CA SER A 279 15.46 17.30 -4.78
C SER A 279 14.73 17.98 -3.61
N LEU A 280 14.15 17.18 -2.70
CA LEU A 280 13.45 17.72 -1.54
C LEU A 280 14.41 18.44 -0.58
N ALA A 281 15.56 17.84 -0.28
CA ALA A 281 16.54 18.47 0.60
C ALA A 281 17.19 19.72 -0.01
N GLN A 282 17.36 19.78 -1.33
CA GLN A 282 17.83 20.99 -2.01
C GLN A 282 16.79 22.11 -1.95
N TYR A 283 15.51 21.79 -2.11
CA TYR A 283 14.42 22.76 -1.97
C TYR A 283 14.33 23.31 -0.54
N LEU A 284 14.28 22.42 0.45
CA LEU A 284 14.15 22.80 1.86
C LEU A 284 15.34 23.62 2.37
N ALA A 285 16.56 23.33 1.89
CA ALA A 285 17.74 24.13 2.20
C ALA A 285 17.59 25.59 1.72
N LYS A 286 16.96 25.83 0.55
CA LYS A 286 16.70 27.18 0.04
C LYS A 286 15.63 27.90 0.87
N VAL A 287 14.55 27.19 1.22
CA VAL A 287 13.46 27.74 2.05
C VAL A 287 13.95 28.14 3.44
N SER A 288 14.75 27.29 4.09
CA SER A 288 15.35 27.57 5.40
C SER A 288 16.28 28.79 5.38
N GLN A 289 17.01 29.01 4.29
CA GLN A 289 17.87 30.18 4.12
C GLN A 289 17.09 31.49 3.91
N GLN A 290 15.96 31.44 3.20
CA GLN A 290 15.12 32.62 2.94
C GLN A 290 14.39 33.09 4.19
N SER A 291 13.84 32.18 4.99
CA SER A 291 13.13 32.52 6.25
C SER A 291 14.02 33.22 7.29
N ASN A 292 15.33 32.90 7.32
CA ASN A 292 16.28 33.53 8.24
C ASN A 292 16.80 34.90 7.78
N SER A 293 16.73 35.23 6.48
CA SER A 293 17.16 36.55 5.97
C SER A 293 16.20 37.70 6.33
N ASN A 294 14.99 37.38 6.78
CA ASN A 294 13.98 38.35 7.22
C ASN A 294 13.91 38.57 8.75
N GLN A 295 14.78 37.95 9.56
CA GLN A 295 14.83 38.14 11.02
C GLN A 295 15.90 39.16 11.46
N GLY A 296 15.84 40.36 10.87
CA GLY A 296 16.80 41.44 11.12
C GLY A 296 16.16 42.79 11.43
N ASP A 297 15.09 42.87 12.24
CA ASP A 297 14.76 44.11 12.95
C ASP A 297 13.87 43.88 14.20
N SER A 298 14.41 44.28 15.36
CA SER A 298 13.83 44.55 16.69
C SER A 298 12.97 43.51 17.46
N PRO A 299 13.20 43.31 18.78
CA PRO A 299 12.53 42.29 19.59
C PRO A 299 11.11 42.73 19.99
N ARG A 300 10.09 42.04 19.47
CA ARG A 300 8.75 42.05 20.07
C ARG A 300 8.71 41.05 21.23
N LYS A 301 8.24 41.52 22.39
CA LYS A 301 7.87 40.71 23.56
C LYS A 301 7.07 39.48 23.12
N ILE A 302 7.57 38.30 23.47
CA ILE A 302 6.81 37.05 23.41
C ILE A 302 6.01 36.97 24.72
N GLU A 303 4.73 37.33 24.66
CA GLU A 303 3.76 36.86 25.65
C GLU A 303 3.46 35.37 25.39
N PRO A 304 3.18 34.57 26.42
CA PRO A 304 2.91 33.16 26.26
C PRO A 304 1.64 32.96 25.42
N ARG A 305 1.81 32.49 24.19
CA ARG A 305 0.72 32.01 23.36
C ARG A 305 0.25 30.67 23.94
N VAL A 306 -0.93 30.69 24.54
CA VAL A 306 -1.78 29.50 24.69
C VAL A 306 -1.93 28.85 23.32
N SER A 307 -1.80 27.53 23.26
CA SER A 307 -1.92 26.69 22.07
C SER A 307 -3.16 27.05 21.26
N SER A 308 -2.96 27.70 20.11
CA SER A 308 -4.01 27.94 19.13
C SER A 308 -4.31 26.62 18.41
N ALA A 309 -5.34 25.90 18.86
CA ALA A 309 -6.18 25.18 17.93
C ALA A 309 -6.55 26.14 16.78
N GLY A 310 -6.43 25.67 15.54
CA GLY A 310 -6.37 26.48 14.32
C GLY A 310 -7.37 27.64 14.28
N SER A 311 -6.96 28.76 13.69
CA SER A 311 -7.81 29.93 13.46
C SER A 311 -9.10 29.60 12.71
N GLU A 312 -9.16 28.48 11.98
CA GLU A 312 -10.40 27.92 11.43
C GLU A 312 -11.31 27.34 12.52
N MET A 313 -10.83 26.49 13.42
CA MET A 313 -11.61 25.98 14.57
C MET A 313 -12.07 27.10 15.51
N GLN A 314 -11.27 28.16 15.65
CA GLN A 314 -11.64 29.32 16.48
C GLN A 314 -12.66 30.23 15.77
N GLN A 315 -12.55 30.45 14.46
CA GLN A 315 -13.60 31.09 13.65
C GLN A 315 -14.88 30.25 13.61
N LEU A 316 -14.77 28.92 13.59
CA LEU A 316 -15.89 27.97 13.65
C LEU A 316 -16.58 28.02 15.02
N TRP A 317 -15.80 28.11 16.10
CA TRP A 317 -16.31 28.22 17.47
C TRP A 317 -16.97 29.58 17.73
N GLU A 318 -16.38 30.68 17.26
CA GLU A 318 -16.96 32.03 17.35
C GLU A 318 -18.21 32.20 16.46
N ALA A 319 -18.24 31.59 15.27
CA ALA A 319 -19.43 31.55 14.41
C ALA A 319 -20.58 30.74 15.04
N GLN A 320 -20.26 29.72 15.83
CA GLN A 320 -21.22 28.83 16.49
C GLN A 320 -21.90 29.45 17.72
N PHE A 321 -21.23 30.37 18.43
CA PHE A 321 -21.75 30.95 19.69
C PHE A 321 -22.17 32.42 19.65
N GLN A 322 -21.82 33.20 18.61
CA GLN A 322 -22.26 34.61 18.51
C GLN A 322 -23.69 34.81 17.94
N ASN A 323 -24.40 33.75 17.55
CA ASN A 323 -25.79 33.83 17.07
C ASN A 323 -26.65 32.67 17.63
N LEU A 324 -26.68 32.54 18.96
CA LEU A 324 -27.73 31.80 19.66
C LEU A 324 -29.08 32.49 19.39
N ASP A 325 -29.75 32.11 18.29
CA ASP A 325 -31.22 32.05 18.17
C ASP A 325 -31.74 31.72 16.75
N ARG A 326 -30.90 31.50 15.72
CA ARG A 326 -31.42 31.29 14.35
C ARG A 326 -30.98 30.06 13.56
N PHE A 327 -30.12 29.20 14.08
CA PHE A 327 -29.66 28.02 13.31
C PHE A 327 -29.54 26.74 14.15
N THR A 328 -30.67 26.13 14.50
CA THR A 328 -30.74 24.75 15.01
C THR A 328 -30.71 23.68 13.90
N SER A 329 -30.37 24.02 12.65
CA SER A 329 -30.49 23.08 11.52
C SER A 329 -29.59 23.37 10.32
N ILE A 330 -28.28 23.57 10.52
CA ILE A 330 -27.32 23.56 9.41
C ILE A 330 -26.52 22.23 9.41
N PRO A 331 -26.67 21.36 8.38
CA PRO A 331 -26.01 20.05 8.30
C PRO A 331 -24.58 20.08 7.72
N PHE A 332 -23.91 21.25 7.70
CA PHE A 332 -22.63 21.45 7.00
C PHE A 332 -21.45 20.62 7.55
N TYR A 333 -21.58 20.08 8.77
CA TYR A 333 -20.50 19.32 9.44
C TYR A 333 -20.90 17.90 9.85
N ARG A 334 -21.97 17.35 9.26
CA ARG A 334 -22.26 15.91 9.39
C ARG A 334 -21.43 15.15 8.36
N SER A 335 -20.65 14.16 8.79
CA SER A 335 -20.02 13.18 7.89
C SER A 335 -20.88 11.90 7.92
N PRO A 336 -21.93 11.80 7.08
CA PRO A 336 -22.76 10.61 7.06
C PRO A 336 -21.96 9.44 6.48
N VAL A 337 -21.61 8.49 7.34
CA VAL A 337 -21.04 7.20 6.91
C VAL A 337 -22.20 6.23 6.72
N THR A 338 -22.40 5.74 5.50
CA THR A 338 -23.40 4.71 5.20
C THR A 338 -22.69 3.40 4.87
N VAL A 339 -22.93 2.38 5.69
CA VAL A 339 -22.40 1.03 5.47
C VAL A 339 -23.55 0.14 5.02
N LYS A 340 -23.48 -0.41 3.82
CA LYS A 340 -24.46 -1.40 3.33
C LYS A 340 -24.04 -2.78 3.82
N SER A 341 -24.60 -3.24 4.94
CA SER A 341 -24.41 -4.62 5.40
C SER A 341 -25.14 -5.60 4.49
N ILE A 342 -24.47 -6.72 4.18
CA ILE A 342 -25.02 -7.85 3.40
C ILE A 342 -25.33 -9.05 4.32
N ALA A 343 -25.09 -8.91 5.63
CA ALA A 343 -25.36 -9.94 6.62
C ALA A 343 -26.80 -9.83 7.15
N SER A 344 -27.43 -10.96 7.43
CA SER A 344 -28.69 -11.07 8.17
C SER A 344 -28.49 -10.86 9.67
N SER A 345 -27.53 -10.02 10.08
CA SER A 345 -27.41 -9.58 11.46
C SER A 345 -28.55 -8.61 11.71
N GLY A 346 -29.42 -8.94 12.68
CA GLY A 346 -30.58 -8.11 13.00
C GLY A 346 -30.12 -6.74 13.49
N ASP A 347 -30.93 -5.70 13.24
CA ASP A 347 -30.63 -4.31 13.61
C ASP A 347 -30.12 -4.17 15.06
N GLN A 348 -30.56 -5.04 15.97
CA GLN A 348 -30.12 -5.08 17.36
C GLN A 348 -28.62 -5.36 17.57
N GLU A 349 -27.99 -6.18 16.72
CA GLU A 349 -26.55 -6.51 16.83
C GLU A 349 -25.69 -5.33 16.38
N VAL A 350 -26.15 -4.61 15.34
CA VAL A 350 -25.51 -3.38 14.88
C VAL A 350 -25.65 -2.27 15.93
N ASP A 351 -26.84 -2.11 16.51
CA ASP A 351 -27.08 -1.13 17.58
C ASP A 351 -26.22 -1.43 18.82
N GLN A 352 -26.04 -2.71 19.17
CA GLN A 352 -25.20 -3.12 20.28
C GLN A 352 -23.72 -2.82 20.01
N LEU A 353 -23.21 -3.11 18.81
CA LEU A 353 -21.84 -2.80 18.42
C LEU A 353 -21.58 -1.29 18.35
N LEU A 354 -22.57 -0.50 17.90
CA LEU A 354 -22.47 0.96 17.92
C LEU A 354 -22.44 1.50 19.35
N ALA A 355 -23.27 0.96 20.25
CA ALA A 355 -23.23 1.32 21.67
C ALA A 355 -21.90 0.94 22.34
N GLU A 356 -21.32 -0.21 21.97
CA GLU A 356 -19.98 -0.61 22.44
C GLU A 356 -18.89 0.33 21.93
N LEU A 357 -18.96 0.75 20.66
CA LEU A 357 -18.05 1.74 20.07
C LEU A 357 -18.15 3.12 20.74
N GLU A 358 -19.36 3.57 21.10
CA GLU A 358 -19.58 4.83 21.83
C GLU A 358 -18.99 4.80 23.25
N MET A 359 -18.83 3.62 23.83
CA MET A 359 -18.30 3.42 25.18
C MET A 359 -16.79 3.26 25.23
N LEU A 360 -16.10 3.24 24.08
CA LEU A 360 -14.65 3.18 24.02
C LEU A 360 -14.02 4.50 24.43
N SER A 361 -13.06 4.44 25.34
CA SER A 361 -12.21 5.59 25.67
C SER A 361 -11.25 5.93 24.54
N GLU A 362 -10.79 7.18 24.46
CA GLU A 362 -9.78 7.62 23.48
C GLU A 362 -8.54 6.70 23.44
N ALA A 363 -8.10 6.21 24.61
CA ALA A 363 -6.97 5.28 24.70
C ALA A 363 -7.26 3.93 24.03
N GLN A 364 -8.48 3.41 24.17
CA GLN A 364 -8.90 2.17 23.52
C GLN A 364 -9.09 2.35 22.01
N ILE A 365 -9.59 3.51 21.58
CA ILE A 365 -9.70 3.82 20.15
C ILE A 365 -8.30 3.97 19.54
N GLN A 366 -7.35 4.59 20.23
CA GLN A 366 -5.94 4.67 19.80
C GLN A 366 -5.27 3.30 19.72
N GLU A 367 -5.57 2.39 20.65
CA GLU A 367 -5.09 1.01 20.63
C GLU A 367 -5.65 0.23 19.42
N ILE A 368 -6.93 0.42 19.10
CA ILE A 368 -7.58 -0.20 17.93
C ILE A 368 -7.03 0.37 16.62
N LEU A 369 -6.78 1.68 16.55
CA LEU A 369 -6.28 2.35 15.35
C LEU A 369 -4.76 2.21 15.17
N GLY A 370 -4.03 1.80 16.19
CA GLY A 370 -2.57 1.68 16.20
C GLY A 370 -1.83 3.01 16.04
N LYS A 371 -2.53 4.16 16.16
CA LYS A 371 -2.00 5.52 16.00
C LYS A 371 -2.75 6.52 16.91
N PRO A 372 -2.11 7.64 17.33
CA PRO A 372 -2.76 8.67 18.13
C PRO A 372 -3.86 9.38 17.34
N ILE A 373 -4.98 9.66 18.00
CA ILE A 373 -6.08 10.47 17.46
C ILE A 373 -5.64 11.94 17.60
N LYS A 374 -5.50 12.66 16.49
CA LYS A 374 -5.17 14.10 16.46
C LYS A 374 -6.40 14.96 16.76
#